data_AF-A0AAC9ASP7-F1
#
_entry.id   AF-A0AAC9ASP7-F1
#
_cell.length_a   1.000
_cell.length_b   1.000
_cell.length_c   1.000
_cell.angle_alpha   90.00
_cell.angle_beta   90.00
_cell.angle_gamma   90.00
#
_symmetry.space_group_name_H-M   'P 1'
#
loop_
_entity.id
_entity.type
_entity.pdbx_description
1 polymer ?
#
loop_
_entity_poly.entity_id
_entity_poly.type
_entity_poly.pdbx_seq_one_letter_code
_entity_poly.pdbx_strand_id
1 'polypeptide(L)'
;MLSEFPSDKIIVSCDKCGMRKQFDRDAMVRAGGDRTLALLLDAIVARIGCTRTNTFNIYDRCGAKYEELVRLLGMSTSHRAPDR
;
A
#
# COMPACT_ATOMS: atom_id res chain seq x y z
N MET A 1 -8.26 8.70 5.96
CA MET A 1 -7.01 9.25 6.51
C MET A 1 -6.11 8.12 7.02
N LEU A 2 -4.90 8.41 7.52
CA LEU A 2 -4.01 7.39 8.13
C LEU A 2 -4.56 6.92 9.48
N SER A 3 -5.12 7.86 10.26
CA SER A 3 -5.83 7.62 11.52
C SER A 3 -7.03 6.67 11.35
N GLU A 4 -7.72 6.74 10.22
CA GLU A 4 -8.89 5.93 9.87
C GLU A 4 -8.51 4.57 9.25
N PHE A 5 -7.22 4.22 9.18
CA PHE A 5 -6.81 2.95 8.61
C PHE A 5 -7.37 1.79 9.46
N PRO A 6 -8.02 0.79 8.84
CA PRO A 6 -8.81 -0.22 9.55
C PRO A 6 -7.97 -1.17 10.42
N SER A 7 -6.65 -1.15 10.29
CA SER A 7 -5.73 -1.97 11.06
C SER A 7 -4.67 -1.12 11.74
N ASP A 8 -4.20 -1.58 12.90
CA ASP A 8 -3.08 -0.96 13.62
C ASP A 8 -1.74 -1.22 12.90
N LYS A 9 -1.69 -2.23 12.03
CA LYS A 9 -0.51 -2.57 11.22
C LYS A 9 -0.77 -2.27 9.76
N ILE A 10 0.10 -1.44 9.19
CA ILE A 10 0.06 -1.04 7.80
C ILE A 10 1.10 -1.84 7.05
N ILE A 11 0.66 -2.75 6.21
CA ILE A 11 1.54 -3.51 5.33
C ILE A 11 1.44 -2.93 3.93
N VAL A 12 2.58 -2.44 3.44
CA VAL A 12 2.73 -1.96 2.08
C VAL A 12 3.59 -2.96 1.32
N SER A 13 3.08 -3.46 0.20
CA SER A 13 3.84 -4.31 -0.71
C SER A 13 3.81 -3.75 -2.12
N CYS A 14 4.80 -4.13 -2.92
CA CYS A 14 4.91 -3.76 -4.32
C CYS A 14 5.39 -4.99 -5.08
N ASP A 15 4.57 -5.45 -6.02
CA ASP A 15 4.91 -6.64 -6.80
C ASP A 15 5.98 -6.34 -7.87
N LYS A 16 6.14 -5.08 -8.27
CA LYS A 16 7.11 -4.69 -9.32
C LYS A 16 8.55 -4.70 -8.81
N CYS A 17 8.82 -4.13 -7.63
CA CYS A 17 10.17 -4.09 -7.04
C CYS A 17 10.39 -5.12 -5.92
N GLY A 18 9.36 -5.89 -5.56
CA GLY A 18 9.41 -6.87 -4.47
C GLY A 18 9.48 -6.26 -3.07
N MET A 19 9.27 -4.93 -2.93
CA MET A 19 9.22 -4.31 -1.61
C MET A 19 8.05 -4.89 -0.82
N ARG A 20 8.32 -5.25 0.43
CA ARG A 20 7.30 -5.44 1.47
C ARG A 20 7.77 -4.79 2.77
N LYS A 21 6.98 -3.89 3.33
CA LYS A 21 7.27 -3.19 4.59
C LYS A 21 6.04 -3.17 5.47
N GLN A 22 6.26 -3.40 6.76
CA GLN A 22 5.23 -3.29 7.78
C GLN A 22 5.55 -2.08 8.66
N PHE A 23 4.51 -1.30 8.94
CA PHE A 23 4.57 -0.13 9.80
C PHE A 23 3.46 -0.19 10.84
N ASP A 24 3.69 0.46 11.97
CA ASP A 24 2.67 0.67 13.00
C ASP A 24 1.93 1.98 12.72
N ARG A 25 0.59 1.94 12.63
CA ARG A 25 -0.24 3.11 12.29
C ARG A 25 0.01 4.25 13.26
N ASP A 26 -0.02 3.98 14.56
CA ASP A 26 0.06 5.01 15.58
C ASP A 26 1.47 5.59 15.67
N ALA A 27 2.51 4.76 15.47
CA ALA A 27 3.87 5.26 15.30
C ALA A 27 4.01 6.17 14.07
N MET A 28 3.37 5.82 12.97
CA MET A 28 3.40 6.59 11.72
C MET A 28 2.66 7.93 11.83
N VAL A 29 1.50 7.95 12.50
CA VAL A 29 0.75 9.17 12.80
C VAL A 29 1.54 10.07 13.75
N ARG A 30 2.16 9.52 14.80
CA ARG A 30 3.03 10.29 15.70
C ARG A 30 4.26 10.86 15.02
N ALA A 31 4.87 10.12 14.09
CA ALA A 31 6.09 10.54 13.42
C ALA A 31 5.87 11.57 12.30
N GLY A 32 4.69 11.58 11.65
CA GLY A 32 4.46 12.37 10.44
C GLY A 32 3.07 13.02 10.32
N GLY A 33 2.28 13.00 11.38
CA GLY A 33 0.91 13.51 11.41
C GLY A 33 -0.10 12.61 10.71
N ASP A 34 -1.37 12.99 10.82
CA ASP A 34 -2.46 12.32 10.11
C ASP A 34 -2.52 12.81 8.66
N ARG A 35 -1.90 12.03 7.78
CA ARG A 35 -1.83 12.31 6.34
C ARG A 35 -2.66 11.33 5.56
N THR A 36 -2.98 11.69 4.32
CA THR A 36 -3.68 10.76 3.43
C THR A 36 -2.82 9.54 3.13
N LEU A 37 -3.47 8.37 2.98
CA LEU A 37 -2.81 7.15 2.51
C LEU A 37 -2.13 7.37 1.15
N ALA A 38 -2.69 8.29 0.37
CA ALA A 38 -2.07 8.76 -0.84
C ALA A 38 -0.64 9.27 -0.57
N LEU A 39 -0.51 10.37 0.17
CA LEU A 39 0.78 11.01 0.46
C LEU A 39 1.75 10.08 1.20
N LEU A 40 1.24 9.23 2.08
CA LEU A 40 2.06 8.27 2.79
C LEU A 40 2.74 7.27 1.83
N LEU A 41 1.98 6.68 0.91
CA LEU A 41 2.51 5.71 -0.04
C LEU A 41 3.55 6.34 -0.97
N ASP A 42 3.34 7.58 -1.41
CA ASP A 42 4.34 8.33 -2.20
C ASP A 42 5.66 8.48 -1.42
N ALA A 43 5.59 8.85 -0.14
CA ALA A 43 6.78 8.99 0.69
C ALA A 43 7.53 7.67 0.90
N ILE A 44 6.81 6.54 1.00
CA ILE A 44 7.40 5.21 1.13
C ILE A 44 8.12 4.82 -0.17
N VAL A 45 7.43 4.95 -1.31
CA VAL A 45 7.98 4.59 -2.63
C VAL A 45 9.19 5.46 -3.00
N ALA A 46 9.12 6.76 -2.72
CA ALA A 46 10.22 7.70 -2.95
C ALA A 46 11.49 7.31 -2.18
N ARG A 47 11.37 6.84 -0.93
CA ARG A 47 12.53 6.41 -0.11
C ARG A 47 13.17 5.12 -0.58
N ILE A 48 12.40 4.23 -1.21
CA ILE A 48 12.89 2.95 -1.70
C ILE A 48 13.58 3.10 -3.05
N GLY A 49 13.30 4.19 -3.76
CA GLY A 49 13.87 4.43 -5.08
C GLY A 49 13.32 3.47 -6.14
N CYS A 50 12.10 2.95 -5.97
CA CYS A 50 11.50 2.15 -7.05
C CYS A 50 11.33 3.01 -8.30
N THR A 51 11.84 2.52 -9.43
CA THR A 51 11.65 3.13 -10.75
C THR A 51 10.15 3.25 -11.02
N ARG A 52 9.64 4.49 -11.06
CA ARG A 52 8.29 4.78 -11.55
C ARG A 52 8.14 4.08 -12.89
N THR A 53 7.12 3.23 -13.02
CA THR A 53 6.75 2.74 -14.34
C THR A 53 6.47 3.95 -15.21
N ASN A 54 7.01 3.95 -16.43
CA ASN A 54 6.95 5.06 -17.39
C ASN A 54 5.52 5.31 -17.93
N THR A 55 4.50 5.02 -17.13
CA THR A 55 3.11 5.31 -17.36
C THR A 55 2.87 6.73 -16.87
N PHE A 56 2.35 7.62 -17.73
CA PHE A 56 1.95 9.00 -17.40
C PHE A 56 0.85 9.12 -16.32
N ASN A 57 0.59 8.05 -15.58
CA ASN A 57 -0.37 8.00 -14.51
C ASN A 57 0.29 8.44 -13.20
N ILE A 58 -0.01 9.66 -12.77
CA ILE A 58 0.39 10.24 -11.47
C ILE A 58 -0.04 9.40 -10.25
N TYR A 59 -0.95 8.44 -10.43
CA TYR A 59 -1.35 7.48 -9.40
C TYR A 59 -0.58 6.14 -9.45
N ASP A 60 0.26 5.89 -10.47
CA ASP A 60 1.02 4.63 -10.61
C ASP A 60 2.30 4.66 -9.75
N ARG A 61 2.12 4.29 -8.49
CA ARG A 61 3.19 4.26 -7.47
C ARG A 61 4.00 2.98 -7.52
N CYS A 62 4.59 2.67 -8.67
CA CYS A 62 5.34 1.42 -8.86
C CYS A 62 4.46 0.17 -8.57
N GLY A 63 3.12 0.28 -8.62
CA GLY A 63 2.23 -0.81 -8.19
C GLY A 63 2.30 -1.13 -6.69
N ALA A 64 2.78 -0.20 -5.86
CA ALA A 64 2.71 -0.32 -4.42
C ALA A 64 1.26 -0.26 -3.95
N LYS A 65 0.90 -1.15 -3.03
CA LYS A 65 -0.46 -1.35 -2.54
C LYS A 65 -0.44 -1.59 -1.03
N TYR A 66 -1.51 -1.16 -0.38
CA TYR A 66 -1.78 -1.52 1.01
C TYR A 66 -2.41 -2.90 1.00
N GLU A 67 -1.72 -3.92 1.54
CA GLU A 67 -2.23 -5.32 1.51
C GLU A 67 -3.61 -5.41 2.14
N GLU A 68 -3.84 -4.70 3.23
CA GLU A 68 -5.11 -4.73 3.95
C GLU A 68 -6.25 -4.08 3.15
N LEU A 69 -6.00 -2.98 2.45
CA LEU A 69 -7.02 -2.38 1.57
C LEU A 69 -7.29 -3.26 0.36
N VAL A 70 -6.26 -3.90 -0.20
CA VAL A 70 -6.45 -4.87 -1.29
C VAL A 70 -7.27 -6.06 -0.81
N ARG A 71 -7.09 -6.52 0.44
CA ARG A 71 -7.94 -7.57 1.02
C ARG A 71 -9.38 -7.10 1.17
N LEU A 72 -9.60 -5.92 1.74
CA LEU A 72 -10.96 -5.38 1.97
C LEU A 72 -11.70 -5.07 0.66
N LEU A 73 -11.00 -4.51 -0.33
CA LEU A 73 -11.55 -4.24 -1.67
C LEU A 73 -11.62 -5.52 -2.53
N GLY A 74 -10.81 -6.52 -2.21
CA GLY A 74 -10.64 -7.80 -2.92
C GLY A 74 -11.45 -8.97 -2.35
N MET A 75 -12.35 -8.75 -1.38
CA MET A 75 -13.40 -9.71 -1.01
C MET A 75 -14.49 -9.84 -2.10
N SER A 76 -14.09 -9.94 -3.36
CA SER A 76 -14.89 -10.44 -4.48
C SER A 76 -14.13 -11.39 -5.41
N THR A 77 -12.88 -11.77 -5.11
CA THR A 77 -12.26 -12.94 -5.75
C THR A 77 -11.92 -13.99 -4.72
N SER A 78 -12.97 -14.56 -4.13
CA SER A 78 -12.89 -15.93 -3.63
C SER A 78 -12.45 -16.79 -4.80
N HIS A 79 -11.24 -17.33 -4.70
CA HIS A 79 -10.74 -18.42 -5.51
C HIS A 79 -11.77 -19.56 -5.51
N ARG A 80 -12.62 -19.62 -6.54
CA ARG A 80 -13.13 -20.91 -7.01
C ARG A 80 -12.01 -21.49 -7.87
N ALA A 81 -11.23 -22.40 -7.27
CA ALA A 81 -10.29 -23.22 -8.01
C ALA A 81 -11.02 -23.98 -9.13
N PRO A 82 -10.46 -24.11 -10.35
CA PRO A 82 -10.93 -25.07 -11.34
C PRO A 82 -10.24 -26.44 -11.17
N ASP A 83 -10.96 -27.47 -11.62
CA ASP A 83 -10.56 -28.88 -11.86
C ASP A 83 -10.33 -29.76 -10.60
N ARG A 84 -10.89 -30.96 -10.48
CA ARG A 84 -11.25 -31.96 -11.50
C ARG A 84 -12.16 -33.04 -10.92
#